data_AF-A0AA50SE64-F1
#
_entry.id   AF-A0AA50SE64-F1
#
_cell.length_a   1.000
_cell.length_b   1.000
_cell.length_c   1.000
_cell.angle_alpha   90.00
_cell.angle_beta   90.00
_cell.angle_gamma   90.00
#
_symmetry.space_group_name_H-M   'P 1'
#
loop_
_entity.id
_entity.type
_entity.pdbx_description
1 polymer ?
#
loop_
_entity_poly.entity_id
_entity_poly.type
_entity_poly.pdbx_seq_one_letter_code
_entity_poly.pdbx_strand_id
1 'polypeptide(L)'
;YGLITRELDGVDSSYRSAMSVQSSLAMGAIYMYGSEEQKQQYLPRMAKGDLVGCFGLTEPNYGSDAGALVTRAKHDSKSKTYILSGSKTWITNSPIADILVIWAKCEDDKVRGFIVERAQVKKGLDTPRINGKFSLRASATGMILLDEVVIPEGNLLPGAVGMRGPFGCLNNARYGIAWGSLGSAETCLRIAREYTLDRKQFGRPLASNQLIQKKLADMITEISLGLQSCLHVGRLKDEGLAAPEMISLLKRNNCGKALDIARVARDMLGGNGVSDEYHIIRHVMNLEAVNTYEGTHDIHALILGKA
;
A
#
# COMPACT_ATOMS: atom_id res chain seq x y z
N TYR A 1 -4.37 -14.30 0.01
CA TYR A 1 -3.90 -12.91 -0.14
C TYR A 1 -2.48 -12.71 0.43
N GLY A 2 -2.23 -12.97 1.73
CA GLY A 2 -0.91 -12.72 2.35
C GLY A 2 0.29 -13.43 1.70
N LEU A 3 0.18 -14.73 1.37
CA LEU A 3 1.25 -15.44 0.65
C LEU A 3 1.57 -14.79 -0.71
N ILE A 4 0.55 -14.35 -1.45
CA ILE A 4 0.74 -13.69 -2.75
C ILE A 4 1.49 -12.36 -2.58
N THR A 5 1.16 -11.58 -1.55
CA THR A 5 1.86 -10.30 -1.31
C THR A 5 3.30 -10.53 -0.87
N ARG A 6 3.60 -11.58 -0.09
CA ARG A 6 4.96 -12.00 0.25
C ARG A 6 5.80 -12.28 -1.00
N GLU A 7 5.31 -13.12 -1.90
CA GLU A 7 6.07 -13.46 -3.12
C GLU A 7 6.28 -12.25 -4.04
N LEU A 8 5.27 -11.37 -4.21
CA LEU A 8 5.43 -10.17 -5.03
C LEU A 8 6.41 -9.16 -4.45
N ASP A 9 6.39 -8.92 -3.13
CA ASP A 9 7.33 -8.00 -2.50
C ASP A 9 8.76 -8.57 -2.50
N GLY A 10 8.91 -9.90 -2.43
CA GLY A 10 10.19 -10.58 -2.63
C GLY A 10 10.84 -10.23 -3.97
N VAL A 11 10.04 -9.90 -4.98
CA VAL A 11 10.54 -9.30 -6.23
C VAL A 11 10.74 -7.79 -6.04
N ASP A 12 9.66 -7.01 -5.89
CA ASP A 12 9.72 -5.56 -5.71
C ASP A 12 8.45 -5.01 -5.06
N SER A 13 8.60 -4.18 -4.03
CA SER A 13 7.48 -3.56 -3.33
C SER A 13 6.62 -2.63 -4.20
N SER A 14 7.13 -2.15 -5.34
CA SER A 14 6.35 -1.40 -6.34
C SER A 14 5.27 -2.28 -6.97
N TYR A 15 5.61 -3.52 -7.32
CA TYR A 15 4.68 -4.45 -7.96
C TYR A 15 3.59 -4.88 -6.98
N ARG A 16 3.98 -5.22 -5.75
CA ARG A 16 3.02 -5.50 -4.68
C ARG A 16 2.17 -4.26 -4.38
N SER A 17 2.72 -3.04 -4.44
CA SER A 17 1.93 -1.80 -4.25
C SER A 17 0.85 -1.63 -5.29
N ALA A 18 1.18 -1.83 -6.57
CA ALA A 18 0.19 -1.80 -7.64
C ALA A 18 -0.90 -2.86 -7.43
N MET A 19 -0.52 -4.09 -7.06
CA MET A 19 -1.48 -5.18 -6.80
C MET A 19 -2.36 -4.91 -5.57
N SER A 20 -1.81 -4.41 -4.47
CA SER A 20 -2.58 -4.07 -3.26
C SER A 20 -3.58 -2.95 -3.51
N VAL A 21 -3.19 -1.94 -4.30
CA VAL A 21 -4.10 -0.85 -4.70
C VAL A 21 -5.21 -1.38 -5.59
N GLN A 22 -4.90 -2.23 -6.57
CA GLN A 22 -5.91 -2.85 -7.43
C GLN A 22 -6.90 -3.69 -6.60
N SER A 23 -6.38 -4.62 -5.80
CA SER A 23 -7.18 -5.64 -5.11
C SER A 23 -7.86 -5.15 -3.83
N SER A 24 -7.09 -4.65 -2.86
CA SER A 24 -7.59 -4.38 -1.50
C SER A 24 -8.19 -2.99 -1.36
N LEU A 25 -7.80 -2.06 -2.22
CA LEU A 25 -8.27 -0.68 -2.16
C LEU A 25 -9.35 -0.41 -3.20
N ALA A 26 -9.02 -0.45 -4.50
CA ALA A 26 -9.98 -0.10 -5.56
C ALA A 26 -11.08 -1.15 -5.72
N MET A 27 -10.72 -2.41 -6.07
CA MET A 27 -11.69 -3.51 -6.13
C MET A 27 -12.31 -3.77 -4.76
N GLY A 28 -11.53 -3.68 -3.68
CA GLY A 28 -12.00 -3.85 -2.31
C GLY A 28 -13.12 -2.86 -1.94
N ALA A 29 -12.97 -1.57 -2.28
CA ALA A 29 -14.01 -0.57 -2.03
C ALA A 29 -15.30 -0.87 -2.80
N ILE A 30 -15.21 -1.25 -4.08
CA ILE A 30 -16.37 -1.60 -4.90
C ILE A 30 -17.03 -2.88 -4.37
N TYR A 31 -16.25 -3.89 -4.01
CA TYR A 31 -16.77 -5.15 -3.48
C TYR A 31 -17.48 -4.98 -2.14
N MET A 32 -16.90 -4.21 -1.21
CA MET A 32 -17.45 -4.03 0.13
C MET A 32 -18.59 -3.02 0.19
N TYR A 33 -18.53 -1.96 -0.63
CA TYR A 33 -19.42 -0.80 -0.48
C TYR A 33 -20.17 -0.42 -1.75
N GLY A 34 -19.91 -1.08 -2.87
CA GLY A 34 -20.63 -0.84 -4.12
C GLY A 34 -21.99 -1.52 -4.16
N SER A 35 -22.87 -1.05 -5.04
CA SER A 35 -24.10 -1.76 -5.41
C SER A 35 -23.79 -3.02 -6.22
N GLU A 36 -24.77 -3.91 -6.38
CA GLU A 36 -24.58 -5.10 -7.22
C GLU A 36 -24.30 -4.74 -8.68
N GLU A 37 -24.93 -3.68 -9.20
CA GLU A 37 -24.67 -3.17 -10.55
C GLU A 37 -23.22 -2.71 -10.70
N GLN A 38 -22.69 -1.96 -9.71
CA GLN A 38 -21.30 -1.52 -9.72
C GLN A 38 -20.34 -2.73 -9.66
N LYS A 39 -20.64 -3.74 -8.84
CA LYS A 39 -19.81 -4.94 -8.74
C LYS A 39 -19.75 -5.69 -10.07
N GLN A 40 -20.91 -5.93 -10.70
CA GLN A 40 -20.99 -6.63 -11.98
C GLN A 40 -20.33 -5.84 -13.12
N GLN A 41 -20.45 -4.51 -13.10
CA GLN A 41 -19.86 -3.64 -14.12
C GLN A 41 -18.32 -3.62 -14.06
N TYR A 42 -17.74 -3.46 -12.86
CA TYR A 42 -16.31 -3.15 -12.74
C TYR A 42 -15.44 -4.37 -12.37
N LEU A 43 -15.86 -5.18 -11.40
CA LEU A 43 -14.97 -6.18 -10.79
C LEU A 43 -14.45 -7.24 -11.78
N PRO A 44 -15.26 -7.80 -12.71
CA PRO A 44 -14.76 -8.79 -13.65
C PRO A 44 -13.63 -8.27 -14.55
N ARG A 45 -13.73 -7.01 -15.00
CA ARG A 45 -12.73 -6.37 -15.86
C ARG A 45 -11.49 -5.95 -15.08
N MET A 46 -11.68 -5.43 -13.87
CA MET A 46 -10.56 -5.10 -12.98
C MET A 46 -9.77 -6.35 -12.54
N ALA A 47 -10.45 -7.48 -12.33
CA ALA A 47 -9.81 -8.75 -11.97
C ALA A 47 -8.94 -9.33 -13.09
N LYS A 48 -9.31 -9.10 -14.36
CA LYS A 48 -8.53 -9.48 -15.54
C LYS A 48 -7.38 -8.53 -15.85
N GLY A 49 -7.37 -7.35 -15.23
CA GLY A 49 -6.42 -6.28 -15.53
C GLY A 49 -6.81 -5.41 -16.73
N ASP A 50 -8.02 -5.58 -17.28
CA ASP A 50 -8.55 -4.75 -18.38
C ASP A 50 -8.86 -3.31 -17.93
N LEU A 51 -9.05 -3.11 -16.62
CA LEU A 51 -9.24 -1.82 -15.98
C LEU A 51 -8.28 -1.69 -14.79
N VAL A 52 -7.47 -0.64 -14.77
CA VAL A 52 -6.58 -0.31 -13.65
C VAL A 52 -7.28 0.65 -12.70
N GLY A 53 -7.27 0.31 -11.41
CA GLY A 53 -7.84 1.09 -10.32
C GLY A 53 -6.79 1.88 -9.54
N CYS A 54 -7.19 3.04 -9.03
CA CYS A 54 -6.47 3.75 -7.97
C CYS A 54 -7.40 4.18 -6.82
N PHE A 55 -6.81 4.55 -5.69
CA PHE A 55 -7.53 4.89 -4.46
C PHE A 55 -7.12 6.27 -3.95
N GLY A 56 -7.99 7.27 -4.16
CA GLY A 56 -7.79 8.67 -3.83
C GLY A 56 -8.31 9.02 -2.44
N LEU A 57 -7.46 8.87 -1.41
CA LEU A 57 -7.75 9.29 -0.03
C LEU A 57 -6.89 10.48 0.40
N THR A 58 -5.56 10.29 0.41
CA THR A 58 -4.56 11.25 0.86
C THR A 58 -4.58 12.55 0.05
N GLU A 59 -4.44 13.66 0.77
CA GLU A 59 -4.41 15.02 0.21
C GLU A 59 -3.13 15.75 0.63
N PRO A 60 -2.72 16.84 -0.05
CA PRO A 60 -1.48 17.54 0.25
C PRO A 60 -1.28 17.90 1.73
N ASN A 61 -2.35 18.27 2.41
CA ASN A 61 -2.34 18.66 3.82
C ASN A 61 -2.91 17.58 4.77
N TYR A 62 -3.33 16.42 4.24
CA TYR A 62 -4.05 15.39 5.01
C TYR A 62 -3.54 13.99 4.65
N GLY A 63 -2.55 13.53 5.43
CA GLY A 63 -2.01 12.17 5.40
C GLY A 63 -2.53 11.32 6.55
N SER A 64 -1.88 11.43 7.71
CA SER A 64 -2.26 10.68 8.92
C SER A 64 -3.64 11.05 9.45
N ASP A 65 -4.04 12.33 9.34
CA ASP A 65 -5.38 12.81 9.68
C ASP A 65 -6.30 12.78 8.45
N ALA A 66 -6.56 11.57 7.94
CA ALA A 66 -7.40 11.37 6.77
C ALA A 66 -8.88 11.78 6.99
N GLY A 67 -9.34 11.89 8.24
CA GLY A 67 -10.69 12.35 8.56
C GLY A 67 -10.90 13.84 8.27
N ALA A 68 -9.84 14.62 8.31
CA ALA A 68 -9.87 16.06 8.05
C ALA A 68 -9.79 16.44 6.57
N LEU A 69 -9.83 15.47 5.64
CA LEU A 69 -9.79 15.70 4.19
C LEU A 69 -10.76 16.81 3.73
N VAL A 70 -10.39 17.58 2.70
CA VAL A 70 -11.12 18.77 2.24
C VAL A 70 -11.68 18.63 0.82
N THR A 71 -11.36 17.57 0.07
CA THR A 71 -12.07 17.29 -1.20
C THR A 71 -13.57 17.22 -0.95
N ARG A 72 -14.36 17.98 -1.72
CA ARG A 72 -15.81 18.08 -1.59
C ARG A 72 -16.54 17.36 -2.72
N ALA A 73 -17.72 16.83 -2.40
CA ALA A 73 -18.67 16.32 -3.37
C ALA A 73 -20.04 16.98 -3.12
N LYS A 74 -20.53 17.76 -4.08
CA LYS A 74 -21.83 18.43 -4.01
C LYS A 74 -22.85 17.65 -4.85
N HIS A 75 -24.03 17.38 -4.30
CA HIS A 75 -25.09 16.72 -5.04
C HIS A 75 -25.93 17.74 -5.82
N ASP A 76 -26.20 17.46 -7.10
CA ASP A 76 -27.19 18.18 -7.90
C ASP A 76 -28.39 17.26 -8.17
N SER A 77 -29.46 17.48 -7.41
CA SER A 77 -30.69 16.70 -7.51
C SER A 77 -31.45 16.89 -8.83
N LYS A 78 -31.23 18.01 -9.55
CA LYS A 78 -31.90 18.26 -10.83
C LYS A 78 -31.32 17.40 -11.94
N SER A 79 -30.00 17.27 -11.96
CA SER A 79 -29.28 16.48 -12.97
C SER A 79 -28.98 15.05 -12.51
N LYS A 80 -29.23 14.71 -11.23
CA LYS A 80 -28.84 13.45 -10.59
C LYS A 80 -27.35 13.16 -10.75
N THR A 81 -26.54 14.16 -10.37
CA THR A 81 -25.08 14.08 -10.46
C THR A 81 -24.42 14.53 -9.16
N TYR A 82 -23.15 14.14 -9.00
CA TYR A 82 -22.25 14.74 -8.02
C TYR A 82 -21.18 15.56 -8.74
N ILE A 83 -20.80 16.68 -8.12
CA ILE A 83 -19.72 17.57 -8.57
C ILE A 83 -18.59 17.47 -7.54
N LEU A 84 -17.43 16.96 -7.97
CA LEU A 84 -16.26 16.74 -7.12
C LEU A 84 -15.21 17.83 -7.35
N SER A 85 -14.74 18.44 -6.26
CA SER A 85 -13.68 19.46 -6.30
C SER A 85 -12.65 19.23 -5.20
N GLY A 86 -11.36 19.26 -5.55
CA GLY A 86 -10.26 19.05 -4.60
C GLY A 86 -9.01 18.48 -5.26
N SER A 87 -8.08 18.01 -4.43
CA SER A 87 -6.88 17.34 -4.91
C SER A 87 -6.45 16.19 -4.01
N LYS A 88 -6.00 15.10 -4.65
CA LYS A 88 -5.36 13.96 -4.01
C LYS A 88 -3.90 13.90 -4.43
N THR A 89 -3.03 13.41 -3.55
CA THR A 89 -1.59 13.30 -3.81
C THR A 89 -1.04 11.97 -3.31
N TRP A 90 0.12 11.57 -3.83
CA TRP A 90 0.74 10.28 -3.54
C TRP A 90 -0.13 9.07 -3.89
N ILE A 91 -0.95 9.19 -4.94
CA ILE A 91 -1.89 8.15 -5.33
C ILE A 91 -1.21 7.17 -6.28
N THR A 92 -0.98 5.96 -5.80
CA THR A 92 -0.47 4.86 -6.62
C THR A 92 -1.47 4.53 -7.73
N ASN A 93 -0.94 4.25 -8.92
CA ASN A 93 -1.66 4.01 -10.18
C ASN A 93 -2.38 5.22 -10.78
N SER A 94 -2.53 6.37 -10.09
CA SER A 94 -3.36 7.47 -10.64
C SER A 94 -2.95 7.95 -12.03
N PRO A 95 -1.67 7.97 -12.47
CA PRO A 95 -1.34 8.39 -13.83
C PRO A 95 -1.83 7.44 -14.93
N ILE A 96 -2.13 6.18 -14.58
CA ILE A 96 -2.49 5.11 -15.53
C ILE A 96 -3.87 4.48 -15.24
N ALA A 97 -4.56 4.92 -14.19
CA ALA A 97 -5.80 4.32 -13.75
C ALA A 97 -6.98 4.71 -14.64
N ASP A 98 -7.80 3.73 -15.02
CA ASP A 98 -9.08 3.90 -15.69
C ASP A 98 -10.19 4.23 -14.68
N ILE A 99 -10.12 3.59 -13.50
CA ILE A 99 -11.09 3.72 -12.41
C ILE A 99 -10.43 4.41 -11.22
N LEU A 100 -10.95 5.56 -10.81
CA LEU A 100 -10.48 6.29 -9.64
C LEU A 100 -11.53 6.17 -8.53
N VAL A 101 -11.24 5.44 -7.47
CA VAL A 101 -12.08 5.42 -6.26
C VAL A 101 -11.68 6.61 -5.40
N ILE A 102 -12.52 7.64 -5.32
CA ILE A 102 -12.22 8.92 -4.66
C ILE A 102 -13.06 9.07 -3.40
N TRP A 103 -12.41 9.42 -2.29
CA TRP A 103 -13.09 9.73 -1.03
C TRP A 103 -13.20 11.25 -0.85
N ALA A 104 -14.43 11.75 -0.70
CA ALA A 104 -14.73 13.17 -0.58
C ALA A 104 -15.81 13.43 0.47
N LYS A 105 -15.78 14.60 1.10
CA LYS A 105 -16.82 15.04 2.05
C LYS A 105 -18.02 15.60 1.30
N CYS A 106 -19.21 15.15 1.65
CA CYS A 106 -20.46 15.68 1.13
C CYS A 106 -20.92 16.91 1.92
N GLU A 107 -22.07 17.49 1.54
CA GLU A 107 -22.66 18.67 2.19
C GLU A 107 -23.06 18.42 3.66
N ASP A 108 -23.27 17.17 4.06
CA ASP A 108 -23.51 16.75 5.45
C ASP A 108 -22.20 16.50 6.24
N ASP A 109 -21.06 16.95 5.70
CA ASP A 109 -19.69 16.79 6.19
C ASP A 109 -19.23 15.33 6.39
N LYS A 110 -20.00 14.35 5.89
CA LYS A 110 -19.62 12.94 5.92
C LYS A 110 -18.81 12.57 4.68
N VAL A 111 -17.75 11.82 4.90
CA VAL A 111 -16.94 11.21 3.82
C VAL A 111 -17.74 10.11 3.13
N ARG A 112 -17.78 10.13 1.80
CA ARG A 112 -18.33 9.06 0.95
C ARG A 112 -17.34 8.72 -0.16
N GLY A 113 -17.48 7.51 -0.71
CA GLY A 113 -16.63 7.03 -1.81
C GLY A 113 -17.35 7.15 -3.16
N PHE A 114 -16.62 7.53 -4.19
CA PHE A 114 -17.13 7.76 -5.54
C PHE A 114 -16.27 7.02 -6.56
N ILE A 115 -16.91 6.38 -7.54
CA ILE A 115 -16.24 5.77 -8.68
C ILE A 115 -16.16 6.82 -9.80
N VAL A 116 -14.96 7.25 -10.17
CA VAL A 116 -14.75 8.13 -11.32
C VAL A 116 -14.14 7.32 -12.45
N GLU A 117 -14.88 7.16 -13.54
CA GLU A 117 -14.39 6.54 -14.78
C GLU A 117 -13.66 7.60 -15.61
N ARG A 118 -12.33 7.51 -15.74
CA ARG A 118 -11.52 8.51 -16.45
C ARG A 118 -12.08 8.82 -17.83
N ALA A 119 -12.42 7.78 -18.59
CA ALA A 119 -12.89 7.90 -19.97
C ALA A 119 -14.23 8.65 -20.10
N GLN A 120 -15.01 8.77 -19.03
CA GLN A 120 -16.29 9.48 -19.02
C GLN A 120 -16.17 10.92 -18.54
N VAL A 121 -15.04 11.32 -17.95
CA VAL A 121 -14.84 12.70 -17.49
C VAL A 121 -14.51 13.61 -18.67
N LYS A 122 -15.40 14.56 -18.95
CA LYS A 122 -15.26 15.50 -20.09
C LYS A 122 -14.24 16.60 -19.85
N LYS A 123 -14.13 17.09 -18.61
CA LYS A 123 -13.26 18.21 -18.19
C LYS A 123 -12.98 18.13 -16.69
N GLY A 124 -11.93 18.82 -16.25
CA GLY A 124 -11.67 19.05 -14.82
C GLY A 124 -10.93 17.91 -14.10
N LEU A 125 -10.59 16.81 -14.78
CA LEU A 125 -9.77 15.75 -14.21
C LEU A 125 -8.37 15.77 -14.82
N ASP A 126 -7.36 15.87 -13.97
CA ASP A 126 -5.95 15.65 -14.34
C ASP A 126 -5.28 14.71 -13.33
N THR A 127 -4.31 13.91 -13.79
CA THR A 127 -3.58 12.94 -12.95
C THR A 127 -2.08 13.00 -13.21
N PRO A 128 -1.40 14.12 -12.91
CA PRO A 128 0.01 14.27 -13.21
C PRO A 128 0.85 13.30 -12.40
N ARG A 129 1.93 12.78 -13.02
CA ARG A 129 2.89 11.89 -12.36
C ARG A 129 3.77 12.68 -11.40
N ILE A 130 4.03 12.12 -10.22
CA ILE A 130 5.06 12.61 -9.30
C ILE A 130 6.43 12.10 -9.75
N ASN A 131 7.32 13.03 -10.07
CA ASN A 131 8.71 12.76 -10.44
C ASN A 131 9.65 12.87 -9.23
N GLY A 132 10.90 12.42 -9.37
CA GLY A 132 11.93 12.57 -8.33
C GLY A 132 11.86 11.59 -7.17
N LYS A 133 10.97 10.58 -7.23
CA LYS A 133 10.90 9.51 -6.21
C LYS A 133 12.17 8.66 -6.21
N PHE A 134 12.72 8.42 -5.02
CA PHE A 134 13.78 7.43 -4.80
C PHE A 134 13.27 6.10 -4.24
N SER A 135 12.00 6.04 -3.85
CA SER A 135 11.33 4.84 -3.36
C SER A 135 10.17 4.43 -4.26
N LEU A 136 9.93 3.13 -4.42
CA LEU A 136 8.86 2.55 -5.25
C LEU A 136 8.90 3.09 -6.69
N ARG A 137 10.10 3.12 -7.28
CA ARG A 137 10.37 3.79 -8.57
C ARG A 137 9.70 3.12 -9.75
N ALA A 138 9.51 1.80 -9.69
CA ALA A 138 8.79 1.05 -10.71
C ALA A 138 7.26 1.24 -10.62
N SER A 139 6.76 1.85 -9.54
CA SER A 139 5.33 2.16 -9.37
C SER A 139 4.99 3.52 -9.97
N ALA A 140 3.93 3.57 -10.78
CA ALA A 140 3.29 4.82 -11.17
C ALA A 140 2.64 5.44 -9.92
N THR A 141 3.01 6.67 -9.59
CA THR A 141 2.43 7.44 -8.49
C THR A 141 2.21 8.85 -8.97
N GLY A 142 1.03 9.40 -8.68
CA GLY A 142 0.65 10.72 -9.17
C GLY A 142 -0.27 11.45 -8.20
N MET A 143 -0.85 12.50 -8.74
CA MET A 143 -1.93 13.26 -8.12
C MET A 143 -3.27 12.90 -8.78
N ILE A 144 -4.35 13.37 -8.19
CA ILE A 144 -5.68 13.46 -8.82
C ILE A 144 -6.16 14.88 -8.56
N LEU A 145 -6.27 15.68 -9.62
CA LEU A 145 -6.78 17.04 -9.56
C LEU A 145 -8.23 17.03 -10.05
N LEU A 146 -9.13 17.58 -9.24
CA LEU A 146 -10.56 17.59 -9.48
C LEU A 146 -11.03 19.06 -9.47
N ASP A 147 -11.36 19.56 -10.66
CA ASP A 147 -11.95 20.87 -10.88
C ASP A 147 -13.40 20.70 -11.38
N GLU A 148 -14.34 20.70 -10.43
CA GLU A 148 -15.77 20.53 -10.68
C GLU A 148 -16.11 19.32 -11.57
N VAL A 149 -15.50 18.17 -11.27
CA VAL A 149 -15.70 16.92 -12.01
C VAL A 149 -17.10 16.40 -11.76
N VAL A 150 -17.92 16.35 -12.81
CA VAL A 150 -19.30 15.87 -12.75
C VAL A 150 -19.34 14.37 -12.99
N ILE A 151 -19.99 13.63 -12.10
CA ILE A 151 -20.23 12.18 -12.22
C ILE A 151 -21.71 11.84 -11.97
N PRO A 152 -22.24 10.75 -12.54
CA PRO A 152 -23.61 10.31 -12.26
C PRO A 152 -23.83 9.97 -10.76
N GLU A 153 -25.04 10.16 -10.25
CA GLU A 153 -25.42 9.77 -8.87
C GLU A 153 -25.15 8.27 -8.61
N GLY A 154 -25.36 7.42 -9.61
CA GLY A 154 -25.10 5.98 -9.55
C GLY A 154 -23.62 5.60 -9.36
N ASN A 155 -22.68 6.55 -9.40
CA ASN A 155 -21.27 6.31 -9.14
C ASN A 155 -20.88 6.47 -7.66
N LEU A 156 -21.81 6.88 -6.80
CA LEU A 156 -21.64 6.85 -5.35
C LEU A 156 -21.53 5.39 -4.87
N LEU A 157 -20.60 5.08 -3.97
CA LEU A 157 -20.55 3.79 -3.26
C LEU A 157 -21.58 3.80 -2.11
N PRO A 158 -22.77 3.16 -2.26
CA PRO A 158 -23.88 3.32 -1.33
C PRO A 158 -23.61 2.73 0.07
N GLY A 159 -22.72 1.74 0.17
CA GLY A 159 -22.43 1.02 1.40
C GLY A 159 -21.42 1.70 2.33
N ALA A 160 -20.89 2.88 1.97
CA ALA A 160 -19.87 3.57 2.74
C ALA A 160 -20.32 4.96 3.21
N VAL A 161 -20.35 5.16 4.54
CA VAL A 161 -20.59 6.47 5.16
C VAL A 161 -19.53 6.73 6.24
N GLY A 162 -18.89 7.89 6.17
CA GLY A 162 -17.83 8.30 7.07
C GLY A 162 -16.54 7.51 6.88
N MET A 163 -15.62 7.64 7.84
CA MET A 163 -14.27 7.07 7.74
C MET A 163 -14.22 5.53 7.86
N ARG A 164 -15.32 4.88 8.23
CA ARG A 164 -15.40 3.41 8.29
C ARG A 164 -15.17 2.77 6.91
N GLY A 165 -15.64 3.41 5.84
CA GLY A 165 -15.44 2.96 4.47
C GLY A 165 -13.97 2.87 4.06
N PRO A 166 -13.22 3.99 4.02
CA PRO A 166 -11.83 3.97 3.63
C PRO A 166 -11.00 3.12 4.61
N PHE A 167 -11.21 3.22 5.93
CA PHE A 167 -10.45 2.45 6.91
C PHE A 167 -10.65 0.93 6.81
N GLY A 168 -11.84 0.46 6.43
CA GLY A 168 -12.06 -0.96 6.11
C GLY A 168 -11.18 -1.44 4.95
N CYS A 169 -11.02 -0.62 3.91
CA CYS A 169 -10.12 -0.91 2.78
C CYS A 169 -8.65 -0.92 3.24
N LEU A 170 -8.23 0.10 4.00
CA LEU A 170 -6.84 0.19 4.48
C LEU A 170 -6.47 -1.01 5.35
N ASN A 171 -7.38 -1.52 6.19
CA ASN A 171 -7.09 -2.70 7.02
C ASN A 171 -6.77 -3.96 6.17
N ASN A 172 -7.50 -4.17 5.07
CA ASN A 172 -7.17 -5.25 4.14
C ASN A 172 -5.81 -5.02 3.45
N ALA A 173 -5.52 -3.80 3.02
CA ALA A 173 -4.23 -3.45 2.41
C ALA A 173 -3.06 -3.63 3.39
N ARG A 174 -3.19 -3.14 4.63
CA ARG A 174 -2.22 -3.25 5.73
C ARG A 174 -1.89 -4.69 6.06
N TYR A 175 -2.88 -5.59 6.10
CA TYR A 175 -2.65 -7.01 6.30
C TYR A 175 -1.76 -7.60 5.19
N GLY A 176 -2.03 -7.24 3.93
CA GLY A 176 -1.19 -7.64 2.80
C GLY A 176 0.23 -7.08 2.88
N ILE A 177 0.40 -5.83 3.31
CA ILE A 177 1.69 -5.17 3.50
C ILE A 177 2.51 -5.86 4.58
N ALA A 178 1.90 -6.25 5.71
CA ALA A 178 2.58 -6.94 6.80
C ALA A 178 3.20 -8.28 6.36
N TRP A 179 2.55 -9.00 5.44
CA TRP A 179 3.13 -10.17 4.77
C TRP A 179 4.18 -9.80 3.72
N GLY A 180 3.88 -8.79 2.91
CA GLY A 180 4.73 -8.34 1.82
C GLY A 180 6.12 -7.96 2.31
N SER A 181 6.22 -7.10 3.34
CA SER A 181 7.53 -6.64 3.83
C SER A 181 8.45 -7.78 4.27
N LEU A 182 7.90 -8.91 4.73
CA LEU A 182 8.67 -10.10 5.08
C LEU A 182 9.25 -10.80 3.84
N GLY A 183 8.56 -10.79 2.69
CA GLY A 183 9.12 -11.29 1.43
C GLY A 183 10.33 -10.49 0.95
N SER A 184 10.27 -9.16 1.08
CA SER A 184 11.44 -8.29 0.86
C SER A 184 12.59 -8.64 1.82
N ALA A 185 12.27 -8.87 3.10
CA ALA A 185 13.26 -9.22 4.12
C ALA A 185 13.93 -10.59 3.85
N GLU A 186 13.16 -11.60 3.46
CA GLU A 186 13.66 -12.92 3.09
C GLU A 186 14.58 -12.86 1.86
N THR A 187 14.22 -12.05 0.87
CA THR A 187 15.07 -11.83 -0.31
C THR A 187 16.38 -11.17 0.08
N CYS A 188 16.35 -10.15 0.94
CA CYS A 188 17.57 -9.52 1.47
C CYS A 188 18.44 -10.51 2.25
N LEU A 189 17.83 -11.35 3.10
CA LEU A 189 18.54 -12.41 3.83
C LEU A 189 19.21 -13.41 2.88
N ARG A 190 18.48 -13.89 1.88
CA ARG A 190 19.00 -14.86 0.90
C ARG A 190 20.19 -14.30 0.14
N ILE A 191 20.06 -13.10 -0.43
CA ILE A 191 21.15 -12.44 -1.17
C ILE A 191 22.37 -12.20 -0.27
N ALA A 192 22.16 -11.69 0.95
CA ALA A 192 23.26 -11.45 1.88
C ALA A 192 23.95 -12.75 2.34
N ARG A 193 23.19 -13.82 2.56
CA ARG A 193 23.73 -15.14 2.90
C ARG A 193 24.57 -15.71 1.77
N GLU A 194 24.04 -15.74 0.54
CA GLU A 194 24.76 -16.21 -0.65
C GLU A 194 26.06 -15.40 -0.85
N TYR A 195 25.95 -14.07 -0.84
CA TYR A 195 27.10 -13.19 -1.01
C TYR A 195 28.19 -13.42 0.05
N THR A 196 27.81 -13.61 1.31
CA THR A 196 28.79 -13.82 2.40
C THR A 196 29.43 -15.20 2.41
N LEU A 197 28.80 -16.21 1.80
CA LEU A 197 29.41 -17.52 1.57
C LEU A 197 30.43 -17.46 0.42
N ASP A 198 30.12 -16.71 -0.64
CA ASP A 198 30.95 -16.64 -1.85
C ASP A 198 32.11 -15.64 -1.70
N ARG A 199 31.85 -14.47 -1.12
CA ARG A 199 32.84 -13.39 -0.96
C ARG A 199 33.87 -13.76 0.09
N LYS A 200 35.14 -13.77 -0.33
CA LYS A 200 36.29 -14.02 0.56
C LYS A 200 37.02 -12.72 0.91
N GLN A 201 37.35 -12.56 2.17
CA GLN A 201 38.26 -11.53 2.70
C GLN A 201 39.10 -12.14 3.83
N PHE A 202 40.32 -11.64 4.02
CA PHE A 202 41.24 -12.18 5.02
C PHE A 202 41.41 -13.72 4.90
N GLY A 203 41.46 -14.22 3.67
CA GLY A 203 41.69 -15.64 3.36
C GLY A 203 40.50 -16.60 3.53
N ARG A 204 39.30 -16.13 3.92
CA ARG A 204 38.13 -16.99 4.15
C ARG A 204 36.80 -16.33 3.75
N PRO A 205 35.70 -17.10 3.59
CA PRO A 205 34.36 -16.53 3.40
C PRO A 205 33.97 -15.53 4.48
N LEU A 206 33.24 -14.47 4.12
CA LEU A 206 32.71 -13.50 5.09
C LEU A 206 31.82 -14.18 6.14
N ALA A 207 31.06 -15.21 5.74
CA ALA A 207 30.18 -15.99 6.62
C ALA A 207 30.90 -16.72 7.77
N SER A 208 32.23 -16.86 7.70
CA SER A 208 33.03 -17.44 8.79
C SER A 208 33.27 -16.47 9.96
N ASN A 209 32.89 -15.20 9.84
CA ASN A 209 33.10 -14.18 10.88
C ASN A 209 31.87 -14.07 11.79
N GLN A 210 32.08 -14.03 13.12
CA GLN A 210 30.99 -13.97 14.11
C GLN A 210 30.04 -12.78 13.90
N LEU A 211 30.56 -11.61 13.52
CA LEU A 211 29.73 -10.43 13.25
C LEU A 211 28.76 -10.63 12.07
N ILE A 212 29.14 -11.42 11.07
CA ILE A 212 28.27 -11.79 9.95
C ILE A 212 27.23 -12.81 10.40
N GLN A 213 27.65 -13.81 11.17
CA GLN A 213 26.74 -14.84 11.71
C GLN A 213 25.68 -14.24 12.63
N LYS A 214 26.06 -13.28 13.49
CA LYS A 214 25.13 -12.53 14.34
C LYS A 214 24.06 -11.81 13.51
N LYS A 215 24.48 -11.06 12.47
CA LYS A 215 23.56 -10.35 11.58
C LYS A 215 22.56 -11.32 10.93
N LEU A 216 23.04 -12.45 10.39
CA LEU A 216 22.18 -13.47 9.80
C LEU A 216 21.19 -14.09 10.81
N ALA A 217 21.65 -14.34 12.05
CA ALA A 217 20.82 -14.86 13.13
C ALA A 217 19.71 -13.89 13.54
N ASP A 218 20.03 -12.59 13.66
CA ASP A 218 19.05 -11.55 13.96
C ASP A 218 17.99 -11.44 12.84
N MET A 219 18.44 -11.45 11.58
CA MET A 219 17.54 -11.36 10.41
C MET A 219 16.54 -12.53 10.36
N ILE A 220 17.00 -13.78 10.48
CA ILE A 220 16.11 -14.94 10.41
C ILE A 220 15.15 -15.01 11.60
N THR A 221 15.57 -14.56 12.78
CA THR A 221 14.73 -14.52 13.98
C THR A 221 13.51 -13.62 13.76
N GLU A 222 13.73 -12.38 13.33
CA GLU A 222 12.67 -11.40 13.12
C GLU A 222 11.72 -11.80 11.99
N ILE A 223 12.25 -12.35 10.89
CA ILE A 223 11.44 -12.89 9.79
C ILE A 223 10.52 -14.02 10.31
N SER A 224 11.08 -14.95 11.08
CA SER A 224 10.34 -16.12 11.58
C SER A 224 9.22 -15.71 12.53
N LEU A 225 9.49 -14.77 13.45
CA LEU A 225 8.48 -14.21 14.35
C LEU A 225 7.37 -13.50 13.57
N GLY A 226 7.73 -12.68 12.58
CA GLY A 226 6.78 -11.98 11.71
C GLY A 226 5.87 -12.93 10.94
N LEU A 227 6.43 -13.98 10.32
CA LEU A 227 5.67 -14.95 9.51
C LEU A 227 4.65 -15.73 10.34
N GLN A 228 5.04 -16.22 11.51
CA GLN A 228 4.12 -16.95 12.39
C GLN A 228 2.99 -16.04 12.90
N SER A 229 3.31 -14.79 13.22
CA SER A 229 2.31 -13.81 13.68
C SER A 229 1.33 -13.43 12.56
N CYS A 230 1.84 -13.24 11.34
CA CYS A 230 1.05 -13.02 10.13
C CYS A 230 0.13 -14.19 9.77
N LEU A 231 0.61 -15.43 9.94
CA LEU A 231 -0.19 -16.64 9.77
C LEU A 231 -1.34 -16.69 10.77
N HIS A 232 -1.05 -16.47 12.05
CA HIS A 232 -2.06 -16.50 13.10
C HIS A 232 -3.17 -15.46 12.88
N VAL A 233 -2.80 -14.20 12.64
CA VAL A 233 -3.79 -13.14 12.34
C VAL A 233 -4.54 -13.42 11.03
N GLY A 234 -3.90 -14.10 10.06
CA GLY A 234 -4.56 -14.60 8.86
C GLY A 234 -5.70 -15.57 9.16
N ARG A 235 -5.46 -16.55 10.04
CA ARG A 235 -6.49 -17.51 10.48
C ARG A 235 -7.65 -16.81 11.20
N LEU A 236 -7.33 -15.91 12.12
CA LEU A 236 -8.35 -15.09 12.80
C LEU A 236 -9.14 -14.23 11.81
N LYS A 237 -8.51 -13.75 10.74
CA LYS A 237 -9.21 -12.98 9.70
C LYS A 237 -10.20 -13.84 8.92
N ASP A 238 -9.83 -15.06 8.58
CA ASP A 238 -10.71 -16.03 7.90
C ASP A 238 -11.90 -16.43 8.80
N GLU A 239 -11.69 -16.47 10.11
CA GLU A 239 -12.72 -16.72 11.14
C GLU A 239 -13.56 -15.48 11.48
N GLY A 240 -13.25 -14.30 10.93
CA GLY A 240 -13.95 -13.04 11.23
C GLY A 240 -13.61 -12.44 12.61
N LEU A 241 -12.54 -12.91 13.25
CA LEU A 241 -12.10 -12.53 14.59
C LEU A 241 -10.92 -11.52 14.62
N ALA A 242 -10.35 -11.19 13.45
CA ALA A 242 -9.23 -10.26 13.39
C ALA A 242 -9.64 -8.81 13.73
N ALA A 243 -9.04 -8.27 14.78
CA ALA A 243 -9.21 -6.87 15.18
C ALA A 243 -8.25 -5.93 14.41
N PRO A 244 -8.63 -4.67 14.13
CA PRO A 244 -7.75 -3.68 13.49
C PRO A 244 -6.40 -3.46 14.19
N GLU A 245 -6.36 -3.62 15.51
CA GLU A 245 -5.18 -3.49 16.36
C GLU A 245 -4.16 -4.59 16.06
N MET A 246 -4.63 -5.83 15.82
CA MET A 246 -3.76 -6.94 15.42
C MET A 246 -3.06 -6.64 14.09
N ILE A 247 -3.79 -6.09 13.13
CA ILE A 247 -3.24 -5.69 11.82
C ILE A 247 -2.24 -4.54 11.99
N SER A 248 -2.56 -3.56 12.84
CA SER A 248 -1.68 -2.43 13.14
C SER A 248 -0.36 -2.87 13.78
N LEU A 249 -0.40 -3.81 14.71
CA LEU A 249 0.78 -4.42 15.33
C LEU A 249 1.68 -5.03 14.28
N LEU A 250 1.13 -5.89 13.42
CA LEU A 250 1.92 -6.59 12.40
C LEU A 250 2.48 -5.64 11.35
N LYS A 251 1.69 -4.70 10.83
CA LYS A 251 2.15 -3.74 9.83
C LYS A 251 3.30 -2.91 10.40
N ARG A 252 3.13 -2.35 11.60
CA ARG A 252 4.18 -1.58 12.28
C ARG A 252 5.46 -2.40 12.45
N ASN A 253 5.33 -3.57 13.07
CA ASN A 253 6.48 -4.42 13.38
C ASN A 253 7.21 -4.87 12.11
N ASN A 254 6.49 -5.48 11.17
CA ASN A 254 7.10 -6.15 10.03
C ASN A 254 7.68 -5.15 9.03
N CYS A 255 7.08 -3.97 8.86
CA CYS A 255 7.68 -2.93 8.02
C CYS A 255 8.99 -2.39 8.62
N GLY A 256 8.99 -2.08 9.92
CA GLY A 256 10.19 -1.59 10.61
C GLY A 256 11.33 -2.62 10.58
N LYS A 257 11.02 -3.87 10.96
CA LYS A 257 12.01 -4.96 10.96
C LYS A 257 12.51 -5.29 9.57
N ALA A 258 11.66 -5.33 8.56
CA ALA A 258 12.10 -5.56 7.19
C ALA A 258 13.05 -4.46 6.69
N LEU A 259 12.79 -3.20 7.02
CA LEU A 259 13.66 -2.09 6.66
C LEU A 259 15.04 -2.19 7.34
N ASP A 260 15.08 -2.53 8.63
CA ASP A 260 16.33 -2.75 9.35
C ASP A 260 17.12 -3.93 8.77
N ILE A 261 16.45 -5.04 8.46
CA ILE A 261 17.03 -6.21 7.79
C ILE A 261 17.63 -5.82 6.45
N ALA A 262 16.91 -5.07 5.62
CA ALA A 262 17.42 -4.63 4.31
C ALA A 262 18.65 -3.73 4.46
N ARG A 263 18.67 -2.82 5.44
CA ARG A 263 19.82 -1.94 5.74
C ARG A 263 21.04 -2.74 6.22
N VAL A 264 20.83 -3.73 7.08
CA VAL A 264 21.89 -4.66 7.54
C VAL A 264 22.43 -5.47 6.37
N ALA A 265 21.55 -6.02 5.53
CA ALA A 265 21.94 -6.75 4.33
C ALA A 265 22.77 -5.88 3.38
N ARG A 266 22.38 -4.61 3.19
CA ARG A 266 23.10 -3.64 2.36
C ARG A 266 24.53 -3.45 2.85
N ASP A 267 24.68 -3.28 4.16
CA ASP A 267 25.99 -3.15 4.81
C ASP A 267 26.86 -4.42 4.64
N MET A 268 26.27 -5.62 4.72
CA MET A 268 26.99 -6.89 4.53
C MET A 268 27.60 -7.06 3.13
N LEU A 269 27.07 -6.38 2.11
CA LEU A 269 27.63 -6.37 0.76
C LEU A 269 28.73 -5.32 0.54
N GLY A 270 28.94 -4.41 1.50
CA GLY A 270 29.90 -3.32 1.39
C GLY A 270 29.60 -2.39 0.21
N GLY A 271 30.63 -2.05 -0.57
CA GLY A 271 30.48 -1.17 -1.75
C GLY A 271 29.51 -1.71 -2.81
N ASN A 272 29.44 -3.03 -3.00
CA ASN A 272 28.48 -3.62 -3.94
C ASN A 272 27.02 -3.44 -3.49
N GLY A 273 26.80 -3.29 -2.18
CA GLY A 273 25.47 -3.13 -1.60
C GLY A 273 24.77 -1.85 -2.03
N VAL A 274 25.48 -0.83 -2.54
CA VAL A 274 24.86 0.41 -3.06
C VAL A 274 24.52 0.35 -4.55
N SER A 275 24.92 -0.72 -5.26
CA SER A 275 24.56 -0.95 -6.66
C SER A 275 23.21 -1.67 -6.77
N ASP A 276 22.37 -1.26 -7.71
CA ASP A 276 21.07 -1.88 -7.96
C ASP A 276 21.18 -3.24 -8.67
N GLU A 277 22.33 -3.55 -9.26
CA GLU A 277 22.69 -4.88 -9.79
C GLU A 277 22.62 -5.97 -8.72
N TYR A 278 22.86 -5.62 -7.44
CA TYR A 278 22.77 -6.55 -6.31
C TYR A 278 21.41 -6.54 -5.62
N HIS A 279 20.48 -5.71 -6.10
CA HIS A 279 19.07 -5.61 -5.71
C HIS A 279 18.76 -5.20 -4.27
N ILE A 280 19.68 -5.31 -3.32
CA ILE A 280 19.41 -4.98 -1.92
C ILE A 280 19.10 -3.48 -1.75
N ILE A 281 19.86 -2.58 -2.38
CA ILE A 281 19.60 -1.14 -2.25
C ILE A 281 18.19 -0.76 -2.73
N ARG A 282 17.66 -1.45 -3.74
CA ARG A 282 16.30 -1.29 -4.23
C ARG A 282 15.28 -1.65 -3.14
N HIS A 283 15.47 -2.77 -2.44
CA HIS A 283 14.61 -3.14 -1.30
C HIS A 283 14.73 -2.15 -0.14
N VAL A 284 15.94 -1.68 0.21
CA VAL A 284 16.12 -0.63 1.24
C VAL A 284 15.28 0.59 0.90
N MET A 285 15.48 1.13 -0.31
CA MET A 285 14.79 2.34 -0.77
C MET A 285 13.27 2.14 -0.82
N ASN A 286 12.81 1.01 -1.32
CA ASN A 286 11.39 0.69 -1.38
C ASN A 286 10.75 0.59 0.02
N LEU A 287 11.41 -0.05 0.97
CA LEU A 287 10.88 -0.26 2.32
C LEU A 287 10.75 1.05 3.12
N GLU A 288 11.49 2.11 2.77
CA GLU A 288 11.27 3.44 3.34
C GLU A 288 9.82 3.92 3.13
N ALA A 289 9.31 3.87 1.89
CA ALA A 289 7.93 4.25 1.62
C ALA A 289 6.92 3.27 2.22
N VAL A 290 7.24 1.97 2.23
CA VAL A 290 6.37 0.93 2.81
C VAL A 290 6.18 1.13 4.32
N ASN A 291 7.21 1.63 5.01
CA ASN A 291 7.14 1.99 6.43
C ASN A 291 6.30 3.26 6.68
N THR A 292 6.21 4.15 5.70
CA THR A 292 5.49 5.43 5.81
C THR A 292 4.00 5.33 5.46
N TYR A 293 3.66 4.80 4.29
CA TYR A 293 2.28 4.84 3.78
C TYR A 293 1.33 3.91 4.56
N GLU A 294 0.02 3.99 4.30
CA GLU A 294 -0.98 3.13 4.95
C GLU A 294 -0.98 3.25 6.49
N GLY A 295 -0.54 4.39 7.02
CA GLY A 295 -0.33 4.64 8.45
C GLY A 295 1.15 4.54 8.80
N THR A 296 1.75 5.63 9.29
CA THR A 296 3.17 5.61 9.68
C THR A 296 3.41 4.67 10.85
N HIS A 297 4.67 4.27 11.04
CA HIS A 297 5.09 3.47 12.18
C HIS A 297 4.62 4.06 13.53
N ASP A 298 4.67 5.39 13.67
CA ASP A 298 4.25 6.10 14.89
C ASP A 298 2.73 6.17 15.04
N ILE A 299 1.98 6.37 13.94
CA ILE A 299 0.51 6.34 14.00
C ILE A 299 0.02 4.98 14.44
N HIS A 300 0.61 3.88 13.95
CA HIS A 300 0.29 2.56 14.45
C HIS A 300 0.69 2.37 15.91
N ALA A 301 1.77 2.99 16.39
CA ALA A 301 2.11 2.97 17.82
C ALA A 301 1.02 3.66 18.66
N LEU A 302 0.49 4.79 18.20
CA LEU A 302 -0.61 5.51 18.87
C LEU A 302 -1.92 4.73 18.84
N ILE A 303 -2.22 4.01 17.75
CA ILE A 303 -3.38 3.11 17.68
C ILE A 303 -3.27 2.03 18.75
N LEU A 304 -2.09 1.40 18.87
CA LEU A 304 -1.85 0.36 19.87
C LEU A 304 -1.86 0.90 21.29
N GLY A 305 -1.30 2.08 21.53
CA GLY A 305 -1.29 2.70 22.87
C GLY A 305 -2.66 3.17 23.35
N LYS A 306 -3.63 3.33 22.44
CA LYS A 306 -5.02 3.69 22.77
C LYS A 306 -5.88 2.46 23.11
N ALA A 307 -5.56 1.29 22.55
CA ALA A 307 -6.33 0.05 22.70
C ALA A 307 -6.15 -0.55 24.10
#